data_AF-A0A0T7M5T3-F1
#
_entry.id   AF-A0A0T7M5T3-F1
#
_cell.length_a   1.000
_cell.length_b   1.000
_cell.length_c   1.000
_cell.angle_alpha   90.00
_cell.angle_beta   90.00
_cell.angle_gamma   90.00
#
_symmetry.space_group_name_H-M   'P 1'
#
loop_
_entity.id
_entity.type
_entity.pdbx_description
1 polymer ?
#
loop_
_entity_poly.entity_id
_entity_poly.type
_entity_poly.pdbx_seq_one_letter_code
_entity_poly.pdbx_strand_id
1 'polypeptide(L)'
;MGNTTYLKINSENDVDLQDILNDFINCFCKGYVEIKTKYKLLPIFKINFHKNNLPHLLGLHYTHKKVSAKKIIGRIAEGKITHESIKKHYEYSNIKDRLINYNFLHKCFIDKEIRLCVIVPKNSINPQKIDVAFIDDKNSQVMILGLRKSNNNDFYSPATMYVLGKNSSYRRMRRTHVISIEWKN
;
A
#
# COMPACT_ATOMS: atom_id res chain seq x y z
N MET A 1 -15.05 -1.90 21.24
CA MET A 1 -13.96 -1.70 20.26
C MET A 1 -13.87 -0.20 20.06
N GLY A 2 -12.83 0.45 20.60
CA GLY A 2 -12.72 1.92 20.53
C GLY A 2 -12.68 2.39 19.08
N ASN A 3 -13.32 3.52 18.79
CA ASN A 3 -13.18 4.20 17.52
C ASN A 3 -11.70 4.52 17.31
N THR A 4 -10.98 3.70 16.55
CA THR A 4 -9.63 4.04 16.12
C THR A 4 -9.77 5.16 15.09
N THR A 5 -9.68 6.40 15.55
CA THR A 5 -9.55 7.57 14.66
C THR A 5 -8.15 7.52 14.07
N TYR A 6 -8.03 6.93 12.89
CA TYR A 6 -6.85 7.00 12.05
C TYR A 6 -6.95 8.18 11.07
N LEU A 7 -5.81 8.58 10.49
CA LEU A 7 -5.72 9.71 9.56
C LEU A 7 -6.68 9.56 8.37
N LYS A 8 -7.35 10.65 8.01
CA LYS A 8 -8.22 10.71 6.83
C LYS A 8 -7.74 11.80 5.88
N ILE A 9 -7.30 11.38 4.69
CA ILE A 9 -6.98 12.29 3.58
C ILE A 9 -8.18 12.37 2.64
N ASN A 10 -8.88 13.50 2.61
CA ASN A 10 -10.03 13.71 1.73
C ASN A 10 -9.65 14.49 0.47
N SER A 11 -8.58 15.27 0.55
CA SER A 11 -8.07 16.11 -0.51
C SER A 11 -6.54 16.24 -0.45
N GLU A 12 -5.96 16.86 -1.48
CA GLU A 12 -4.53 17.18 -1.51
C GLU A 12 -4.10 18.07 -0.35
N ASN A 13 -4.97 18.94 0.16
CA ASN A 13 -4.65 19.86 1.26
C ASN A 13 -4.52 19.14 2.62
N ASP A 14 -5.04 17.92 2.73
CA ASP A 14 -4.96 17.11 3.96
C ASP A 14 -3.65 16.29 4.01
N VAL A 15 -2.80 16.38 2.98
CA VAL A 15 -1.58 15.58 2.88
C VAL A 15 -0.49 16.19 3.75
N ASP A 16 -0.26 15.60 4.91
CA ASP A 16 0.93 15.82 5.73
C ASP A 16 1.77 14.53 5.82
N LEU A 17 3.07 14.62 5.49
CA LEU A 17 3.94 13.43 5.45
C LEU A 17 4.32 12.91 6.83
N GLN A 18 4.41 13.77 7.84
CA GLN A 18 4.69 13.36 9.22
C GLN A 18 3.46 12.65 9.81
N ASP A 19 2.26 13.18 9.56
CA ASP A 19 1.01 12.54 9.98
C ASP A 19 0.82 11.20 9.30
N ILE A 20 1.03 11.11 7.97
CA ILE A 20 0.99 9.84 7.23
C ILE A 20 2.00 8.83 7.79
N LEU A 21 3.22 9.27 8.12
CA LEU A 21 4.24 8.41 8.68
C LEU A 21 3.83 7.87 10.06
N ASN A 22 3.37 8.76 10.94
CA ASN A 22 2.95 8.41 12.29
C ASN A 22 1.76 7.47 12.26
N ASP A 23 0.74 7.78 11.45
CA ASP A 23 -0.41 6.92 11.25
C ASP A 23 0.01 5.54 10.72
N PHE A 24 0.89 5.50 9.70
CA PHE A 24 1.33 4.24 9.11
C PHE A 24 2.03 3.33 10.12
N ILE A 25 2.87 3.92 10.98
CA ILE A 25 3.56 3.21 12.05
C ILE A 25 2.55 2.70 13.09
N ASN A 26 1.62 3.55 13.50
CA ASN A 26 0.68 3.25 14.57
C ASN A 26 -0.39 2.22 14.17
N CYS A 27 -0.86 2.29 12.93
CA CYS A 27 -1.95 1.46 12.40
C CYS A 27 -1.46 0.13 11.82
N PHE A 28 -0.28 0.11 11.16
CA PHE A 28 0.10 -1.06 10.37
C PHE A 28 1.40 -1.74 10.81
N CYS A 29 2.33 -1.03 11.46
CA CYS A 29 3.66 -1.59 11.78
C CYS A 29 3.71 -2.38 13.11
N LYS A 30 2.56 -2.65 13.74
CA LYS A 30 2.46 -3.42 15.00
C LYS A 30 1.93 -4.82 14.69
N GLY A 31 2.77 -5.85 14.86
CA GLY A 31 2.41 -7.23 14.58
C GLY A 31 2.29 -7.53 13.08
N TYR A 32 1.32 -8.35 12.69
CA TYR A 32 1.07 -8.73 11.30
C TYR A 32 -0.41 -8.95 11.01
N VAL A 33 -0.77 -8.99 9.72
CA VAL A 33 -2.12 -9.29 9.27
C VAL A 33 -2.16 -10.70 8.70
N GLU A 34 -3.08 -11.54 9.19
CA GLU A 34 -3.42 -12.80 8.56
C GLU A 34 -4.63 -12.61 7.63
N ILE A 35 -4.49 -13.06 6.38
CA ILE A 35 -5.52 -12.99 5.35
C ILE A 35 -5.95 -14.41 5.00
N LYS A 36 -7.25 -14.70 5.10
CA LYS A 36 -7.84 -15.94 4.59
C LYS A 36 -8.51 -15.68 3.25
N THR A 37 -8.31 -16.55 2.27
CA THR A 37 -8.91 -16.42 0.92
C THR A 37 -9.66 -17.69 0.50
N LYS A 38 -10.55 -17.54 -0.49
CA LYS A 38 -11.19 -18.70 -1.15
C LYS A 38 -10.27 -19.45 -2.13
N TYR A 39 -9.02 -19.00 -2.32
CA TYR A 39 -8.12 -19.62 -3.29
C TYR A 39 -7.40 -20.82 -2.67
N LYS A 40 -7.67 -22.01 -3.19
CA LYS A 40 -7.18 -23.28 -2.63
C LYS A 40 -5.65 -23.38 -2.51
N LEU A 41 -4.90 -22.76 -3.42
CA LEU A 41 -3.42 -22.82 -3.40
C LEU A 41 -2.78 -21.76 -2.49
N LEU A 42 -3.54 -20.78 -2.01
CA LEU A 42 -3.11 -19.80 -1.03
C LEU A 42 -4.28 -19.46 -0.10
N PRO A 43 -4.73 -20.43 0.71
CA PRO A 43 -5.91 -20.27 1.55
C PRO A 43 -5.63 -19.28 2.68
N ILE A 44 -4.39 -19.18 3.13
CA ILE A 44 -3.93 -18.25 4.17
C ILE A 44 -2.60 -17.66 3.74
N PHE A 45 -2.42 -16.37 3.97
CA PHE A 45 -1.12 -15.72 3.91
C PHE A 45 -1.01 -14.59 4.93
N LYS A 46 0.23 -14.27 5.32
CA LYS A 46 0.52 -13.26 6.34
C LYS A 46 1.18 -12.04 5.72
N ILE A 47 0.83 -10.85 6.17
CA ILE A 47 1.39 -9.59 5.71
C ILE A 47 2.09 -8.91 6.88
N ASN A 48 3.36 -8.55 6.70
CA ASN A 48 4.10 -7.74 7.63
C ASN A 48 4.42 -6.37 7.00
N PHE A 49 4.10 -5.30 7.72
CA PHE A 49 4.39 -3.93 7.34
C PHE A 49 5.60 -3.44 8.11
N HIS A 50 6.52 -2.82 7.40
CA HIS A 50 7.65 -2.12 7.97
C HIS A 50 7.60 -0.66 7.53
N LYS A 51 7.98 0.28 8.39
CA LYS A 51 7.97 1.72 8.07
C LYS A 51 8.70 2.07 6.78
N ASN A 52 9.76 1.34 6.45
CA ASN A 52 10.52 1.50 5.20
C ASN A 52 9.75 1.07 3.93
N ASN A 53 8.57 0.45 4.03
CA ASN A 53 7.71 0.21 2.88
C ASN A 53 7.03 1.51 2.42
N LEU A 54 6.75 2.45 3.33
CA LEU A 54 5.98 3.66 3.06
C LEU A 54 6.52 4.51 1.89
N PRO A 55 7.84 4.74 1.72
CA PRO A 55 8.35 5.51 0.59
C PRO A 55 8.05 4.89 -0.78
N HIS A 56 7.94 3.56 -0.86
CA HIS A 56 7.54 2.89 -2.10
C HIS A 56 6.04 3.00 -2.35
N LEU A 57 5.23 2.87 -1.29
CA LEU A 57 3.77 3.02 -1.38
C LEU A 57 3.37 4.42 -1.84
N LEU A 58 3.99 5.45 -1.26
CA LEU A 58 3.74 6.85 -1.59
C LEU A 58 4.48 7.34 -2.85
N GLY A 59 5.32 6.50 -3.48
CA GLY A 59 6.08 6.88 -4.68
C GLY A 59 7.26 7.83 -4.44
N LEU A 60 7.66 8.08 -3.18
CA LEU A 60 8.71 9.04 -2.83
C LEU A 60 10.10 8.73 -3.42
N HIS A 61 10.33 7.50 -3.85
CA HIS A 61 11.56 7.13 -4.56
C HIS A 61 11.69 7.81 -5.95
N TYR A 62 10.58 8.28 -6.54
CA TYR A 62 10.61 9.06 -7.77
C TYR A 62 11.12 10.49 -7.54
N THR A 63 10.76 11.10 -6.41
CA THR A 63 11.19 12.46 -6.05
C THR A 63 12.52 12.50 -5.29
N HIS A 64 12.95 11.36 -4.74
CA HIS A 64 14.19 11.21 -3.97
C HIS A 64 15.04 10.06 -4.51
N LYS A 65 15.34 10.11 -5.82
CA LYS A 65 16.17 9.10 -6.51
C LYS A 65 17.50 8.93 -5.75
N LYS A 66 17.98 7.68 -5.64
CA LYS A 66 19.21 7.30 -4.93
C LYS A 66 19.21 7.53 -3.40
N VAL A 67 18.08 7.92 -2.81
CA VAL A 67 17.95 8.00 -1.34
C VAL A 67 17.28 6.71 -0.83
N SER A 68 17.87 6.06 0.17
CA SER A 68 17.29 4.85 0.74
C SER A 68 15.97 5.14 1.46
N ALA A 69 15.07 4.16 1.47
CA ALA A 69 13.77 4.29 2.17
C ALA A 69 13.94 4.69 3.64
N LYS A 70 14.93 4.10 4.34
CA LYS A 70 15.25 4.46 5.73
C LYS A 70 15.61 5.95 5.89
N LYS A 71 16.39 6.50 4.95
CA LYS A 71 16.80 7.91 4.98
C LYS A 71 15.66 8.85 4.59
N ILE A 72 14.77 8.45 3.67
CA ILE A 72 13.55 9.20 3.37
C ILE A 72 12.68 9.29 4.63
N ILE A 73 12.46 8.16 5.33
CA ILE A 73 11.67 8.13 6.57
C ILE A 73 12.25 9.02 7.65
N GLY A 74 13.57 8.98 7.88
CA GLY A 74 14.22 9.87 8.85
C GLY A 74 14.03 11.35 8.50
N ARG A 75 14.18 11.70 7.22
CA ARG A 75 13.99 13.09 6.75
C ARG A 75 12.54 13.58 6.83
N ILE A 76 11.56 12.70 6.66
CA ILE A 76 10.15 13.04 6.93
C ILE A 76 9.97 13.32 8.41
N ALA A 77 10.44 12.42 9.28
CA ALA A 77 10.32 12.60 10.73
C ALA A 77 10.99 13.91 11.23
N GLU A 78 12.10 14.31 10.63
CA GLU A 78 12.82 15.56 10.90
C GLU A 78 12.21 16.81 10.24
N GLY A 79 11.11 16.69 9.47
CA GLY A 79 10.50 17.80 8.75
C GLY A 79 11.31 18.32 7.55
N LYS A 80 12.35 17.58 7.11
CA LYS A 80 13.21 17.95 5.96
C LYS A 80 12.60 17.58 4.62
N ILE A 81 11.68 16.60 4.60
CA ILE A 81 10.85 16.28 3.43
C ILE A 81 9.40 16.54 3.85
N THR A 82 8.80 17.55 3.24
CA THR A 82 7.41 17.96 3.45
C THR A 82 6.60 17.86 2.17
N HIS A 83 5.27 17.84 2.26
CA HIS A 83 4.40 17.87 1.07
C HIS A 83 4.69 19.09 0.18
N GLU A 84 4.86 20.27 0.78
CA GLU A 84 5.23 21.50 0.08
C GLU A 84 6.59 21.43 -0.62
N SER A 85 7.59 20.77 -0.02
CA SER A 85 8.88 20.56 -0.68
C SER A 85 8.75 19.64 -1.90
N ILE A 86 7.87 18.63 -1.82
CA ILE A 86 7.66 17.63 -2.85
C ILE A 86 6.82 18.17 -4.01
N LYS A 87 5.83 19.02 -3.76
CA LYS A 87 4.98 19.66 -4.79
C LYS A 87 5.79 20.40 -5.85
N LYS A 88 6.98 20.88 -5.48
CA LYS A 88 7.91 21.61 -6.37
C LYS A 88 8.72 20.69 -7.30
N HIS A 89 8.70 19.37 -7.06
CA HIS A 89 9.48 18.41 -7.85
C HIS A 89 8.77 18.05 -9.16
N TYR A 90 9.52 17.91 -10.26
CA TYR A 90 8.96 17.63 -11.60
C TYR A 90 8.18 16.30 -11.68
N GLU A 91 8.55 15.31 -10.88
CA GLU A 91 7.84 14.02 -10.74
C GLU A 91 6.59 14.07 -9.84
N TYR A 92 6.22 15.24 -9.30
CA TYR A 92 5.11 15.32 -8.32
C TYR A 92 3.80 14.78 -8.87
N SER A 93 3.47 15.12 -10.13
CA SER A 93 2.26 14.65 -10.80
C SER A 93 2.16 13.12 -10.85
N ASN A 94 3.29 12.42 -10.92
CA ASN A 94 3.35 10.96 -10.97
C ASN A 94 3.09 10.29 -9.60
N ILE A 95 3.19 11.04 -8.49
CA ILE A 95 3.04 10.50 -7.14
C ILE A 95 1.86 11.10 -6.37
N LYS A 96 1.32 12.23 -6.83
CA LYS A 96 0.19 12.94 -6.22
C LYS A 96 -0.96 12.01 -5.84
N ASP A 97 -1.41 11.18 -6.77
CA ASP A 97 -2.53 10.26 -6.53
C ASP A 97 -2.20 9.22 -5.45
N ARG A 98 -0.93 8.84 -5.28
CA ARG A 98 -0.53 7.89 -4.23
C ARG A 98 -0.64 8.51 -2.83
N LEU A 99 -0.33 9.81 -2.72
CA LEU A 99 -0.44 10.57 -1.48
C LEU A 99 -1.91 10.75 -1.09
N ILE A 100 -2.74 11.22 -2.03
CA ILE A 100 -4.17 11.47 -1.80
C ILE A 100 -4.91 10.17 -1.45
N ASN A 101 -4.53 9.06 -2.08
CA ASN A 101 -5.19 7.76 -1.86
C ASN A 101 -4.55 6.92 -0.73
N TYR A 102 -3.83 7.53 0.22
CA TYR A 102 -3.29 6.83 1.40
C TYR A 102 -4.35 6.02 2.15
N ASN A 103 -5.57 6.57 2.26
CA ASN A 103 -6.73 5.94 2.90
C ASN A 103 -7.01 4.52 2.37
N PHE A 104 -6.52 4.16 1.18
CA PHE A 104 -6.69 2.83 0.61
C PHE A 104 -6.12 1.72 1.50
N LEU A 105 -5.06 1.98 2.28
CA LEU A 105 -4.53 1.02 3.25
C LEU A 105 -5.54 0.73 4.36
N HIS A 106 -6.21 1.76 4.87
CA HIS A 106 -7.25 1.62 5.89
C HIS A 106 -8.44 0.84 5.37
N LYS A 107 -8.91 1.17 4.15
CA LYS A 107 -9.96 0.41 3.46
C LYS A 107 -9.63 -1.07 3.34
N CYS A 108 -8.36 -1.39 3.06
CA CYS A 108 -7.92 -2.78 2.96
C CYS A 108 -7.91 -3.49 4.32
N PHE A 109 -7.28 -2.91 5.35
CA PHE A 109 -6.90 -3.69 6.54
C PHE A 109 -7.58 -3.27 7.85
N ILE A 110 -8.11 -2.06 7.94
CA ILE A 110 -8.80 -1.55 9.13
C ILE A 110 -10.31 -1.68 8.92
N ASP A 111 -10.84 -1.04 7.88
CA ASP A 111 -12.28 -1.04 7.57
C ASP A 111 -12.71 -2.34 6.89
N LYS A 112 -11.76 -3.04 6.26
CA LYS A 112 -11.97 -4.32 5.56
C LYS A 112 -13.07 -4.20 4.49
N GLU A 113 -13.11 -3.07 3.79
CA GLU A 113 -14.01 -2.80 2.67
C GLU A 113 -13.59 -3.59 1.43
N ILE A 114 -12.28 -3.81 1.26
CA ILE A 114 -11.72 -4.49 0.10
C ILE A 114 -11.76 -6.00 0.31
N ARG A 115 -12.68 -6.66 -0.39
CA ARG A 115 -12.95 -8.11 -0.28
C ARG A 115 -12.42 -8.94 -1.43
N LEU A 116 -11.77 -8.32 -2.40
CA LEU A 116 -11.20 -8.99 -3.57
C LEU A 116 -9.69 -8.80 -3.60
N CYS A 117 -8.99 -9.88 -3.91
CA CYS A 117 -7.57 -9.82 -4.24
C CYS A 117 -7.27 -10.66 -5.48
N VAL A 118 -6.16 -10.32 -6.13
CA VAL A 118 -5.56 -11.08 -7.23
C VAL A 118 -4.37 -11.82 -6.68
N ILE A 119 -4.28 -13.11 -6.99
CA ILE A 119 -3.09 -13.91 -6.74
C ILE A 119 -2.41 -14.09 -8.09
N VAL A 120 -1.23 -13.50 -8.21
CA VAL A 120 -0.57 -13.36 -9.51
C VAL A 120 0.00 -14.72 -9.93
N PRO A 121 -0.38 -15.25 -11.12
CA PRO A 121 0.15 -16.51 -11.60
C PRO A 121 1.66 -16.44 -11.83
N LYS A 122 2.40 -17.50 -11.49
CA LYS A 122 3.87 -17.57 -11.62
C LYS A 122 4.38 -17.22 -13.03
N ASN A 123 3.64 -17.59 -14.07
CA ASN A 123 4.04 -17.41 -15.47
C ASN A 123 3.46 -16.13 -16.12
N SER A 124 2.90 -15.21 -15.32
CA SER A 124 2.36 -13.97 -15.84
C SER A 124 3.45 -12.90 -16.06
N ILE A 125 3.24 -12.01 -17.04
CA ILE A 125 4.10 -10.83 -17.22
C ILE A 125 3.89 -9.90 -16.03
N ASN A 126 4.88 -9.89 -15.13
CA ASN A 126 4.81 -9.22 -13.83
C ASN A 126 6.11 -8.44 -13.54
N PRO A 127 6.36 -7.31 -14.23
CA PRO A 127 7.58 -6.53 -14.05
C PRO A 127 7.71 -5.96 -12.63
N GLN A 128 6.57 -5.75 -11.95
CA GLN A 128 6.53 -5.30 -10.56
C GLN A 128 6.71 -6.45 -9.56
N LYS A 129 6.93 -7.69 -10.00
CA LYS A 129 7.15 -8.87 -9.16
C LYS A 129 6.15 -8.99 -8.01
N ILE A 130 4.89 -8.59 -8.22
CA ILE A 130 3.81 -8.64 -7.23
C ILE A 130 3.28 -10.07 -7.15
N ASP A 131 3.14 -10.63 -5.95
CA ASP A 131 2.61 -11.98 -5.76
C ASP A 131 1.11 -11.95 -5.45
N VAL A 132 0.67 -10.95 -4.68
CA VAL A 132 -0.74 -10.73 -4.31
C VAL A 132 -1.07 -9.25 -4.45
N ALA A 133 -2.26 -8.93 -4.96
CA ALA A 133 -2.72 -7.56 -5.07
C ALA A 133 -4.14 -7.38 -4.52
N PHE A 134 -4.34 -6.41 -3.63
CA PHE A 134 -5.68 -5.94 -3.28
C PHE A 134 -6.14 -4.93 -4.33
N ILE A 135 -7.39 -5.06 -4.80
CA ILE A 135 -7.93 -4.21 -5.87
C ILE A 135 -9.30 -3.70 -5.44
N ASP A 136 -9.50 -2.39 -5.56
CA ASP A 136 -10.81 -1.76 -5.47
C ASP A 136 -11.24 -1.29 -6.86
N ASP A 137 -12.23 -1.98 -7.42
CA ASP A 137 -12.80 -1.70 -8.74
C ASP A 137 -14.20 -1.11 -8.68
N LYS A 138 -14.68 -0.74 -7.49
CA LYS A 138 -16.01 -0.11 -7.30
C LYS A 138 -16.00 1.38 -7.63
N ASN A 139 -14.81 1.98 -7.61
CA ASN A 139 -14.60 3.40 -7.91
C ASN A 139 -14.17 3.59 -9.37
N SER A 140 -14.45 4.77 -9.92
CA SER A 140 -14.05 5.16 -11.29
C SER A 140 -12.53 5.04 -11.51
N GLN A 141 -11.76 5.27 -10.45
CA GLN A 141 -10.33 5.00 -10.36
C GLN A 141 -10.10 3.68 -9.63
N VAL A 142 -9.54 2.70 -10.34
CA VAL A 142 -9.26 1.38 -9.77
C VAL A 142 -7.96 1.44 -9.01
N MET A 143 -8.01 1.31 -7.69
CA MET A 143 -6.83 1.29 -6.82
C MET A 143 -6.24 -0.11 -6.73
N ILE A 144 -4.90 -0.17 -6.67
CA ILE A 144 -4.18 -1.41 -6.38
C ILE A 144 -3.20 -1.21 -5.22
N LEU A 145 -3.09 -2.24 -4.39
CA LEU A 145 -2.00 -2.43 -3.44
C LEU A 145 -1.33 -3.75 -3.75
N GLY A 146 -0.10 -3.69 -4.24
CA GLY A 146 0.72 -4.85 -4.57
C GLY A 146 1.58 -5.29 -3.38
N LEU A 147 1.56 -6.59 -3.10
CA LEU A 147 2.35 -7.27 -2.09
C LEU A 147 3.37 -8.20 -2.75
N ARG A 148 4.55 -8.30 -2.14
CA ARG A 148 5.58 -9.26 -2.54
C ARG A 148 5.84 -10.24 -1.42
N LYS A 149 6.00 -11.52 -1.75
CA LYS A 149 6.50 -12.52 -0.82
C LYS A 149 8.00 -12.29 -0.61
N SER A 150 8.43 -12.27 0.63
CA SER A 150 9.87 -12.28 0.92
C SER A 150 10.42 -13.67 0.62
N ASN A 151 11.62 -13.75 0.04
CA ASN A 151 12.26 -15.03 -0.31
C ASN A 151 12.52 -15.92 0.92
N ASN A 152 12.68 -15.32 2.11
CA ASN A 152 13.12 -16.02 3.32
C ASN A 152 12.08 -16.01 4.46
N ASN A 153 10.90 -15.40 4.27
CA ASN A 153 9.90 -15.30 5.32
C ASN A 153 8.53 -15.81 4.85
N ASP A 154 7.74 -16.33 5.79
CA ASP A 154 6.31 -16.65 5.61
C ASP A 154 5.40 -15.41 5.44
N PHE A 155 6.02 -14.24 5.24
CA PHE A 155 5.35 -12.94 5.17
C PHE A 155 5.46 -12.33 3.78
N TYR A 156 4.35 -11.71 3.40
CA TYR A 156 4.25 -10.76 2.31
C TYR A 156 4.49 -9.35 2.87
N SER A 157 5.01 -8.46 2.03
CA SER A 157 5.22 -7.07 2.39
C SER A 157 4.66 -6.15 1.31
N PRO A 158 4.10 -4.99 1.68
CA PRO A 158 3.65 -3.98 0.73
C PRO A 158 4.81 -3.46 -0.13
N ALA A 159 4.60 -3.45 -1.44
CA ALA A 159 5.64 -3.07 -2.40
C ALA A 159 5.26 -1.88 -3.27
N THR A 160 3.97 -1.68 -3.56
CA THR A 160 3.50 -0.54 -4.35
C THR A 160 2.01 -0.30 -4.12
N MET A 161 1.59 0.96 -4.27
CA MET A 161 0.19 1.36 -4.22
C MET A 161 -0.06 2.48 -5.24
N TYR A 162 -1.03 2.33 -6.14
CA TYR A 162 -1.30 3.32 -7.19
C TYR A 162 -2.67 3.13 -7.84
N VAL A 163 -3.11 4.12 -8.61
CA VAL A 163 -4.27 4.03 -9.51
C VAL A 163 -3.88 3.23 -10.76
N LEU A 164 -4.60 2.15 -11.04
CA LEU A 164 -4.38 1.33 -12.23
C LEU A 164 -4.76 2.08 -13.51
N GLY A 165 -3.81 2.19 -14.43
CA GLY A 165 -4.10 2.61 -15.81
C GLY A 165 -5.09 1.67 -16.51
N LYS A 166 -5.80 2.19 -17.52
CA LYS A 166 -6.85 1.45 -18.27
C LYS A 166 -6.34 0.14 -18.90
N ASN A 167 -5.09 0.11 -19.34
CA ASN A 167 -4.47 -1.03 -20.03
C ASN A 167 -3.76 -2.01 -19.08
N SER A 168 -3.87 -1.83 -17.77
CA SER A 168 -3.18 -2.69 -16.80
C SER A 168 -3.67 -4.14 -16.90
N SER A 169 -2.74 -5.10 -16.96
CA SER A 169 -3.05 -6.53 -16.96
C SER A 169 -3.80 -6.97 -15.71
N TYR A 170 -3.56 -6.33 -14.56
CA TYR A 170 -4.27 -6.59 -13.29
C TYR A 170 -5.78 -6.43 -13.39
N ARG A 171 -6.29 -5.60 -14.31
CA ARG A 171 -7.74 -5.43 -14.53
C ARG A 171 -8.42 -6.68 -15.09
N ARG A 172 -7.66 -7.53 -15.79
CA ARG A 172 -8.15 -8.77 -16.43
C ARG A 172 -7.78 -10.03 -15.64
N MET A 173 -6.96 -9.90 -14.60
CA MET A 173 -6.55 -11.05 -13.80
C MET A 173 -7.72 -11.57 -12.97
N ARG A 174 -7.79 -12.90 -12.83
CA ARG A 174 -8.81 -13.56 -12.01
C ARG A 174 -8.67 -13.12 -10.55
N ARG A 175 -9.80 -12.76 -9.96
CA ARG A 175 -9.91 -12.36 -8.55
C ARG A 175 -10.38 -13.51 -7.68
N THR A 176 -9.99 -13.48 -6.41
CA THR A 176 -10.50 -14.34 -5.36
C THR A 176 -11.05 -13.51 -4.22
N HIS A 177 -11.97 -14.08 -3.46
CA HIS A 177 -12.54 -13.41 -2.29
C HIS A 177 -11.65 -13.59 -1.07
N VAL A 178 -11.48 -12.50 -0.34
CA VAL A 178 -10.96 -12.48 1.02
C VAL A 178 -12.09 -12.85 1.98
N ILE A 179 -11.87 -13.91 2.76
CA ILE A 179 -12.81 -14.43 3.75
C ILE A 179 -12.68 -13.62 5.04
N SER A 180 -11.46 -13.49 5.57
CA SER A 180 -11.18 -12.71 6.77
C SER A 180 -9.85 -11.99 6.70
N ILE A 181 -9.78 -10.92 7.48
CA ILE A 181 -8.60 -10.08 7.71
C ILE A 181 -8.50 -9.92 9.22
N GLU A 182 -7.43 -10.45 9.80
CA GLU A 182 -7.22 -10.49 11.24
C GLU A 182 -5.85 -9.94 11.59
N TRP A 183 -5.80 -8.92 12.44
CA TRP A 183 -4.56 -8.43 13.04
C TRP A 183 -4.11 -9.39 14.14
N LYS A 184 -2.82 -9.72 14.16
CA LYS A 184 -2.15 -10.57 15.14
C LYS A 184 -0.98 -9.78 15.73
N ASN A 185 -0.81 -9.87 17.05
CA ASN A 185 0.29 -9.22 17.77
C ASN A 185 1.56 -10.08 17.70
#